data_AF-A0A8H7FSQ9-F1
#
_entry.id   AF-A0A8H7FSQ9-F1
#
_cell.length_a   1.000
_cell.length_b   1.000
_cell.length_c   1.000
_cell.angle_alpha   90.00
_cell.angle_beta   90.00
_cell.angle_gamma   90.00
#
_symmetry.space_group_name_H-M   'P 1'
#
loop_
_entity.id
_entity.type
_entity.pdbx_description
1 polymer ?
#
loop_
_entity_poly.entity_id
_entity_poly.type
_entity_poly.pdbx_seq_one_letter_code
_entity_poly.pdbx_strand_id
1 'polypeptide(L)'
;MHKTILINNVGLSSAINRYVPVLEELSFQDIVDKGWKHEPPKAISDVVESIIGAVLVDSGYNYDLTVAVTEIMLEDLLRVLTPSLRKDPISDLMIWTSCSGCRRIAFQKSQTITDGRKIDSVAILVHNKLVAGPISAPNLSLAKGLASERARAVLEDPKSDLSLKKLCDCAKNMEVDPSPAATMADVGTEEKGKAELQLTDETEEGFAKLADQARKDFRDLAVASPSRTPMEDYTDELAVEQMLLLSSDD
;
A
#
# COMPACT_ATOMS: atom_id res chain seq x y z
N MET A 1 -18.51 -12.60 13.99
CA MET A 1 -18.07 -13.24 12.74
C MET A 1 -16.87 -14.17 12.93
N HIS A 2 -15.80 -13.77 13.62
CA HIS A 2 -14.62 -14.65 13.82
C HIS A 2 -14.93 -15.99 14.54
N LYS A 3 -16.05 -16.08 15.26
CA LYS A 3 -16.51 -17.31 15.95
C LYS A 3 -17.26 -18.29 15.05
N THR A 4 -17.76 -17.83 13.90
CA THR A 4 -18.65 -18.58 13.01
C THR A 4 -18.04 -18.87 11.65
N ILE A 5 -16.91 -18.24 11.33
CA ILE A 5 -16.17 -18.47 10.09
C ILE A 5 -15.58 -19.89 10.08
N LEU A 6 -15.75 -20.59 8.98
CA LEU A 6 -15.17 -21.93 8.77
C LEU A 6 -13.76 -21.77 8.19
N ILE A 7 -12.74 -22.11 8.98
CA ILE A 7 -11.34 -21.95 8.59
C ILE A 7 -10.59 -23.27 8.77
N ASN A 8 -10.08 -23.83 7.67
CA ASN A 8 -9.15 -24.97 7.69
C ASN A 8 -7.69 -24.51 7.47
N ASN A 9 -7.27 -23.49 8.20
CA ASN A 9 -5.92 -22.94 8.14
C ASN A 9 -5.49 -22.43 9.53
N VAL A 10 -4.52 -23.11 10.13
CA VAL A 10 -4.04 -22.81 11.49
C VAL A 10 -3.35 -21.44 11.55
N GLY A 11 -2.62 -21.05 10.51
CA GLY A 11 -1.93 -19.76 10.45
C GLY A 11 -2.91 -18.58 10.45
N LEU A 12 -3.96 -18.66 9.63
CA LEU A 12 -5.02 -17.68 9.58
C LEU A 12 -5.82 -17.64 10.88
N SER A 13 -6.19 -18.80 11.43
CA SER A 13 -6.89 -18.87 12.73
C SER A 13 -6.07 -18.23 13.86
N SER A 14 -4.75 -18.50 13.91
CA SER A 14 -3.83 -17.88 14.86
C SER A 14 -3.73 -16.36 14.66
N ALA A 15 -3.65 -15.90 13.40
CA ALA A 15 -3.59 -14.48 13.08
C ALA A 15 -4.87 -13.74 13.49
N ILE A 16 -6.04 -14.32 13.23
CA ILE A 16 -7.34 -13.76 13.65
C ILE A 16 -7.41 -13.68 15.17
N ASN A 17 -7.11 -14.77 15.88
CA ASN A 17 -7.16 -14.80 17.34
C ASN A 17 -6.19 -13.80 18.00
N ARG A 18 -5.09 -13.44 17.33
CA ARG A 18 -4.18 -12.39 17.81
C ARG A 18 -4.76 -10.98 17.64
N TYR A 19 -5.48 -10.74 16.56
CA TYR A 19 -6.05 -9.41 16.26
C TYR A 19 -7.38 -9.13 16.95
N VAL A 20 -8.18 -10.16 17.24
CA VAL A 20 -9.48 -10.02 17.94
C VAL A 20 -9.38 -9.18 19.23
N PRO A 21 -8.53 -9.50 20.21
CA PRO A 21 -8.47 -8.71 21.45
C PRO A 21 -8.02 -7.27 21.20
N VAL A 22 -7.10 -7.05 20.25
CA VAL A 22 -6.63 -5.70 19.88
C VAL A 22 -7.78 -4.87 19.33
N LEU A 23 -8.62 -5.44 18.47
CA LEU A 23 -9.76 -4.73 17.88
C LEU A 23 -10.92 -4.53 18.86
N GLU A 24 -11.12 -5.47 19.80
CA GLU A 24 -12.16 -5.35 20.84
C GLU A 24 -11.85 -4.25 21.88
N GLU A 25 -10.57 -3.94 22.10
CA GLU A 25 -10.14 -2.86 22.99
C GLU A 25 -10.22 -1.46 22.36
N LEU A 26 -10.27 -1.37 21.03
CA LEU A 26 -10.28 -0.09 20.31
C LEU A 26 -11.68 0.50 20.24
N SER A 27 -11.79 1.80 20.50
CA SER A 27 -13.00 2.54 20.20
C SER A 27 -13.18 2.72 18.69
N PHE A 28 -14.41 2.91 18.21
CA PHE A 28 -14.66 3.23 16.80
C PHE A 28 -13.93 4.50 16.36
N GLN A 29 -13.78 5.48 17.25
CA GLN A 29 -13.00 6.69 16.97
C GLN A 29 -11.50 6.37 16.77
N ASP A 30 -10.92 5.52 17.62
CA ASP A 30 -9.53 5.08 17.46
C ASP A 30 -9.32 4.27 16.18
N ILE A 31 -10.31 3.43 15.79
CA ILE A 31 -10.27 2.69 14.53
C ILE A 31 -10.20 3.67 13.35
N VAL A 32 -10.96 4.76 13.39
CA VAL A 32 -10.94 5.76 12.33
C VAL A 32 -9.62 6.56 12.31
N ASP A 33 -9.13 6.99 13.47
CA ASP A 33 -7.95 7.85 13.55
C ASP A 33 -6.61 7.10 13.40
N LYS A 34 -6.57 5.84 13.83
CA LYS A 34 -5.35 5.02 13.93
C LYS A 34 -5.46 3.68 13.20
N GLY A 35 -6.55 3.41 12.48
CA GLY A 35 -6.78 2.14 11.78
C GLY A 35 -5.66 1.75 10.84
N TRP A 36 -4.98 2.74 10.23
CA TRP A 36 -3.81 2.51 9.37
C TRP A 36 -2.63 1.82 10.07
N LYS A 37 -2.59 1.80 11.42
CA LYS A 37 -1.57 1.09 12.21
C LYS A 37 -1.84 -0.41 12.34
N HIS A 38 -3.04 -0.85 11.96
CA HIS A 38 -3.51 -2.22 12.13
C HIS A 38 -3.67 -2.88 10.76
N GLU A 39 -3.18 -4.11 10.63
CA GLU A 39 -3.35 -4.93 9.44
C GLU A 39 -4.04 -6.24 9.81
N PRO A 40 -5.36 -6.21 10.12
CA PRO A 40 -6.09 -7.42 10.42
C PRO A 40 -6.12 -8.36 9.20
N PRO A 41 -6.32 -9.68 9.40
CA PRO A 41 -6.36 -10.63 8.28
C PRO A 41 -7.47 -10.27 7.27
N LYS A 42 -7.08 -10.11 6.00
CA LYS A 42 -7.98 -9.71 4.91
C LYS A 42 -9.23 -10.60 4.78
N ALA A 43 -9.10 -11.89 5.08
CA ALA A 43 -10.20 -12.85 5.04
C ALA A 43 -11.43 -12.42 5.86
N ILE A 44 -11.26 -11.60 6.91
CA ILE A 44 -12.39 -11.06 7.67
C ILE A 44 -13.20 -10.07 6.83
N SER A 45 -12.54 -9.19 6.06
CA SER A 45 -13.20 -8.25 5.13
C SER A 45 -13.96 -9.02 4.07
N ASP A 46 -13.30 -10.01 3.46
CA ASP A 46 -13.91 -10.84 2.42
C ASP A 46 -15.18 -11.57 2.95
N VAL A 47 -15.16 -12.00 4.22
CA VAL A 47 -16.32 -12.63 4.87
C VAL A 47 -17.45 -11.63 5.15
N VAL A 48 -17.15 -10.41 5.60
CA VAL A 48 -18.16 -9.35 5.75
C VAL A 48 -18.81 -9.05 4.39
N GLU A 49 -18.02 -8.88 3.34
CA GLU A 49 -18.49 -8.61 1.98
C GLU A 49 -19.38 -9.75 1.44
N SER A 50 -18.97 -11.01 1.63
CA SER A 50 -19.77 -12.17 1.24
C SER A 50 -21.08 -12.30 2.02
N ILE A 51 -21.12 -11.93 3.30
CA ILE A 51 -22.36 -11.92 4.09
C ILE A 51 -23.31 -10.84 3.56
N ILE A 52 -22.82 -9.64 3.26
CA ILE A 52 -23.62 -8.58 2.63
C ILE A 52 -24.16 -9.07 1.27
N GLY A 53 -23.31 -9.73 0.48
CA GLY A 53 -23.73 -10.34 -0.78
C GLY A 53 -24.80 -11.43 -0.60
N ALA A 54 -24.70 -12.26 0.43
CA ALA A 54 -25.69 -13.28 0.75
C ALA A 54 -27.05 -12.65 1.14
N VAL A 55 -27.04 -11.56 1.91
CA VAL A 55 -28.26 -10.79 2.23
C VAL A 55 -28.90 -10.24 0.95
N LEU A 56 -28.10 -9.76 -0.01
CA LEU A 56 -28.63 -9.30 -1.29
C LEU A 56 -29.32 -10.41 -2.08
N VAL A 57 -28.71 -11.60 -2.15
CA VAL A 57 -29.32 -12.74 -2.86
C VAL A 57 -30.57 -13.24 -2.14
N ASP A 58 -30.51 -13.40 -0.82
CA ASP A 58 -31.62 -13.91 0.00
C ASP A 58 -32.83 -12.97 0.01
N SER A 59 -32.58 -11.66 -0.07
CA SER A 59 -33.63 -10.65 -0.19
C SER A 59 -34.27 -10.55 -1.60
N GLY A 60 -33.91 -11.44 -2.52
CA GLY A 60 -34.38 -11.39 -3.91
C GLY A 60 -33.79 -10.21 -4.68
N TYR A 61 -32.51 -9.88 -4.44
CA TYR A 61 -31.80 -8.74 -5.01
C TYR A 61 -32.40 -7.37 -4.62
N ASN A 62 -32.99 -7.29 -3.42
CA ASN A 62 -33.51 -6.03 -2.90
C ASN A 62 -32.37 -5.17 -2.32
N TYR A 63 -31.95 -4.19 -3.11
CA TYR A 63 -30.87 -3.27 -2.72
C TYR A 63 -31.22 -2.46 -1.46
N ASP A 64 -32.42 -1.89 -1.38
CA ASP A 64 -32.82 -1.03 -0.26
C ASP A 64 -32.81 -1.80 1.07
N LEU A 65 -33.29 -3.05 1.05
CA LEU A 65 -33.23 -3.92 2.23
C LEU A 65 -31.79 -4.27 2.61
N THR A 66 -30.95 -4.56 1.62
CA THR A 66 -29.54 -4.90 1.85
C THR A 66 -28.77 -3.72 2.44
N VAL A 67 -29.02 -2.50 1.94
CA VAL A 67 -28.45 -1.27 2.48
C VAL A 67 -28.90 -1.07 3.91
N ALA A 68 -30.20 -1.20 4.21
CA ALA A 68 -30.71 -1.05 5.58
C ALA A 68 -30.03 -2.04 6.56
N VAL A 69 -29.85 -3.30 6.16
CA VAL A 69 -29.12 -4.30 6.98
C VAL A 69 -27.65 -3.92 7.15
N THR A 70 -27.00 -3.42 6.10
CA THR A 70 -25.60 -3.00 6.14
C THR A 70 -25.40 -1.77 7.02
N GLU A 71 -26.32 -0.80 6.97
CA GLU A 71 -26.31 0.39 7.82
C GLU A 71 -26.48 0.03 9.28
N ILE A 72 -27.38 -0.90 9.62
CA ILE A 72 -27.53 -1.41 10.99
C ILE A 72 -26.23 -2.09 11.45
N MET A 73 -25.60 -2.89 10.59
CA MET A 73 -24.35 -3.58 10.93
C MET A 73 -23.18 -2.63 11.17
N LEU A 74 -23.13 -1.51 10.45
CA LEU A 74 -22.04 -0.52 10.49
C LEU A 74 -22.40 0.73 11.31
N GLU A 75 -23.54 0.77 11.97
CA GLU A 75 -24.13 1.99 12.56
C GLU A 75 -23.14 2.73 13.46
N ASP A 76 -22.47 2.03 14.38
CA ASP A 76 -21.54 2.64 15.32
C ASP A 76 -20.29 3.20 14.64
N LEU A 77 -19.85 2.61 13.54
CA LEU A 77 -18.78 3.14 12.71
C LEU A 77 -19.26 4.37 11.94
N LEU A 78 -20.43 4.30 11.30
CA LEU A 78 -21.01 5.41 10.54
C LEU A 78 -21.23 6.66 11.40
N ARG A 79 -21.54 6.50 12.69
CA ARG A 79 -21.70 7.62 13.65
C ARG A 79 -20.43 8.42 13.89
N VAL A 80 -19.25 7.81 13.77
CA VAL A 80 -17.96 8.49 13.98
C VAL A 80 -17.33 8.99 12.68
N LEU A 81 -17.82 8.53 11.52
CA LEU A 81 -17.36 9.04 10.23
C LEU A 81 -17.91 10.45 10.00
N THR A 82 -17.00 11.40 9.78
CA THR A 82 -17.35 12.79 9.47
C THR A 82 -16.72 13.22 8.14
N PRO A 83 -17.21 14.27 7.46
CA PRO A 83 -16.49 14.81 6.31
C PRO A 83 -15.08 15.34 6.64
N SER A 84 -14.82 15.60 7.92
CA SER A 84 -13.57 16.16 8.46
C SER A 84 -12.64 15.12 9.07
N LEU A 85 -12.65 13.88 8.58
CA LEU A 85 -11.75 12.84 9.09
C LEU A 85 -10.29 13.21 8.90
N ARG A 86 -9.47 12.77 9.86
CA ARG A 86 -8.03 12.89 9.77
C ARG A 86 -7.55 12.10 8.55
N LYS A 87 -6.72 12.75 7.73
CA LYS A 87 -6.07 12.08 6.60
C LYS A 87 -5.03 11.10 7.12
N ASP A 88 -4.70 10.10 6.31
CA ASP A 88 -3.57 9.23 6.61
C ASP A 88 -2.29 10.07 6.83
N PRO A 89 -1.35 9.62 7.67
CA PRO A 89 -0.20 10.43 8.08
C PRO A 89 0.70 10.84 6.92
N ILE A 90 0.72 10.09 5.82
CA ILE A 90 1.52 10.40 4.64
C ILE A 90 0.88 11.58 3.91
N SER A 91 -0.43 11.49 3.61
CA SER A 91 -1.18 12.58 2.98
C SER A 91 -1.19 13.84 3.83
N ASP A 92 -1.36 13.74 5.15
CA ASP A 92 -1.32 14.87 6.08
C ASP A 92 0.02 15.59 6.05
N LEU A 93 1.14 14.84 6.11
CA LEU A 93 2.47 15.40 5.98
C LEU A 93 2.66 16.10 4.63
N MET A 94 2.35 15.42 3.53
CA MET A 94 2.56 15.94 2.17
C MET A 94 1.75 17.21 1.90
N ILE A 95 0.48 17.23 2.31
CA ILE A 95 -0.40 18.38 2.12
C ILE A 95 0.10 19.55 2.95
N TRP A 96 0.43 19.32 4.22
CA TRP A 96 0.90 20.39 5.08
C TRP A 96 2.24 20.98 4.66
N THR A 97 3.22 20.15 4.26
CA THR A 97 4.49 20.66 3.74
C THR A 97 4.27 21.49 2.49
N SER A 98 3.36 21.05 1.61
CA SER A 98 3.00 21.76 0.38
C SER A 98 2.31 23.08 0.68
N CYS A 99 1.34 23.12 1.61
CA CYS A 99 0.69 24.35 2.08
C CYS A 99 1.68 25.31 2.74
N SER A 100 2.73 24.79 3.35
CA SER A 100 3.82 25.58 3.94
C SER A 100 4.85 26.05 2.90
N GLY A 101 4.67 25.73 1.61
CA GLY A 101 5.53 26.16 0.50
C GLY A 101 6.75 25.27 0.23
N CYS A 102 6.87 24.13 0.91
CA CYS A 102 7.98 23.19 0.69
C CYS A 102 7.64 22.21 -0.43
N ARG A 103 8.54 22.08 -1.40
CA ARG A 103 8.42 21.12 -2.53
C ARG A 103 9.49 20.03 -2.52
N ARG A 104 10.46 20.11 -1.61
CA ARG A 104 11.62 19.20 -1.55
C ARG A 104 11.55 18.27 -0.34
N ILE A 105 10.54 17.40 -0.35
CA ILE A 105 10.40 16.29 0.59
C ILE A 105 10.58 14.97 -0.17
N ALA A 106 11.34 14.04 0.41
CA ALA A 106 11.62 12.75 -0.19
C ALA A 106 11.54 11.63 0.85
N PHE A 107 11.02 10.47 0.42
CA PHE A 107 11.00 9.25 1.21
C PHE A 107 12.14 8.35 0.74
N GLN A 108 13.11 8.10 1.62
CA GLN A 108 14.16 7.13 1.39
C GLN A 108 13.75 5.79 1.97
N LYS A 109 13.50 4.83 1.08
CA LYS A 109 13.17 3.45 1.43
C LYS A 109 14.45 2.63 1.53
N SER A 110 14.52 1.74 2.51
CA SER A 110 15.56 0.72 2.61
C SER A 110 14.95 -0.58 3.10
N GLN A 111 15.40 -1.70 2.54
CA GLN A 111 14.97 -3.03 2.95
C GLN A 111 16.16 -3.80 3.52
N THR A 112 15.95 -4.41 4.67
CA THR A 112 16.94 -5.28 5.30
C THR A 112 16.31 -6.63 5.59
N ILE A 113 17.03 -7.71 5.29
CA ILE A 113 16.61 -9.05 5.67
C ILE A 113 17.35 -9.39 6.96
N THR A 114 16.60 -9.61 8.04
CA THR A 114 17.15 -10.01 9.33
C THR A 114 16.42 -11.27 9.79
N ASP A 115 17.18 -12.33 10.07
CA ASP A 115 16.64 -13.60 10.58
C ASP A 115 15.50 -14.19 9.70
N GLY A 116 15.72 -14.15 8.37
CA GLY A 116 14.74 -14.63 7.38
C GLY A 116 13.47 -13.76 7.23
N ARG A 117 13.34 -12.68 7.99
CA ARG A 117 12.23 -11.72 7.88
C ARG A 117 12.67 -10.47 7.14
N LYS A 118 11.85 -10.05 6.18
CA LYS A 118 12.00 -8.76 5.50
C LYS A 118 11.54 -7.66 6.45
N ILE A 119 12.40 -6.68 6.67
CA ILE A 119 12.10 -5.48 7.47
C ILE A 119 12.24 -4.30 6.52
N ASP A 120 11.13 -3.61 6.30
CA ASP A 120 11.10 -2.37 5.55
C ASP A 120 11.43 -1.21 6.49
N SER A 121 12.24 -0.27 6.02
CA SER A 121 12.62 0.92 6.76
C SER A 121 12.48 2.16 5.90
N VAL A 122 12.00 3.24 6.52
CA VAL A 122 11.76 4.51 5.83
C VAL A 122 12.40 5.65 6.60
N ALA A 123 13.10 6.50 5.86
CA ALA A 123 13.60 7.79 6.31
C ALA A 123 12.96 8.91 5.46
N ILE A 124 12.72 10.06 6.08
CA ILE A 124 12.16 11.25 5.44
C ILE A 124 13.22 12.34 5.44
N LEU A 125 13.50 12.82 4.23
CA LEU A 125 14.45 13.86 3.94
C LEU A 125 13.69 15.11 3.52
N VAL A 126 14.05 16.26 4.06
CA VAL A 126 13.54 17.57 3.62
C VAL A 126 14.75 18.41 3.25
N HIS A 127 14.82 18.92 2.02
CA HIS A 127 16.01 19.61 1.48
C HIS A 127 17.32 18.82 1.68
N ASN A 128 17.28 17.49 1.45
CA ASN A 128 18.40 16.55 1.67
C ASN A 128 18.90 16.44 3.12
N LYS A 129 18.17 17.00 4.09
CA LYS A 129 18.44 16.81 5.53
C LYS A 129 17.52 15.74 6.09
N LEU A 130 18.08 14.81 6.87
CA LEU A 130 17.33 13.77 7.54
C LEU A 130 16.47 14.39 8.65
N VAL A 131 15.15 14.31 8.50
CA VAL A 131 14.19 14.87 9.46
C VAL A 131 13.64 13.78 10.38
N ALA A 132 13.33 12.62 9.81
CA ALA A 132 12.94 11.43 10.56
C ALA A 132 13.57 10.22 9.90
N GLY A 133 14.06 9.26 10.67
CA GLY A 133 14.47 7.97 10.10
C GLY A 133 15.42 7.17 10.98
N PRO A 134 15.96 6.10 10.39
CA PRO A 134 15.18 5.12 9.63
C PRO A 134 14.23 4.40 10.59
N ILE A 135 12.93 4.42 10.31
CA ILE A 135 11.94 3.68 11.12
C ILE A 135 11.64 2.36 10.44
N SER A 136 11.96 1.27 11.14
CA SER A 136 11.74 -0.08 10.67
C SER A 136 10.36 -0.60 11.09
N ALA A 137 9.65 -1.24 10.16
CA ALA A 137 8.38 -1.90 10.42
C ALA A 137 8.26 -3.22 9.62
N PRO A 138 7.31 -4.10 9.98
CA PRO A 138 7.05 -5.35 9.25
C PRO A 138 6.62 -5.16 7.78
N ASN A 139 6.11 -3.98 7.43
CA ASN A 139 5.68 -3.64 6.08
C ASN A 139 6.01 -2.16 5.78
N LEU A 140 6.15 -1.86 4.49
CA LEU A 140 6.49 -0.53 4.00
C LEU A 140 5.45 0.53 4.34
N SER A 141 4.16 0.20 4.29
CA SER A 141 3.06 1.16 4.52
C SER A 141 3.08 1.71 5.96
N LEU A 142 3.26 0.83 6.94
CA LEU A 142 3.39 1.16 8.35
C LEU A 142 4.68 1.93 8.61
N ALA A 143 5.81 1.53 8.00
CA ALA A 143 7.07 2.27 8.10
C ALA A 143 6.92 3.71 7.58
N LYS A 144 6.28 3.91 6.42
CA LYS A 144 5.98 5.22 5.85
C LYS A 144 5.08 6.05 6.77
N GLY A 145 4.01 5.46 7.29
CA GLY A 145 3.08 6.16 8.17
C GLY A 145 3.73 6.60 9.49
N LEU A 146 4.49 5.72 10.14
CA LEU A 146 5.23 6.04 11.37
C LEU A 146 6.31 7.10 11.14
N ALA A 147 7.05 6.99 10.03
CA ALA A 147 8.05 7.99 9.66
C ALA A 147 7.38 9.35 9.42
N SER A 148 6.19 9.37 8.80
CA SER A 148 5.46 10.59 8.50
C SER A 148 4.91 11.27 9.76
N GLU A 149 4.35 10.51 10.70
CA GLU A 149 3.92 11.05 12.01
C GLU A 149 5.11 11.69 12.75
N ARG A 150 6.26 11.00 12.78
CA ARG A 150 7.47 11.50 13.46
C ARG A 150 8.02 12.74 12.76
N ALA A 151 8.11 12.72 11.43
CA ALA A 151 8.58 13.87 10.66
C ALA A 151 7.68 15.07 10.89
N ARG A 152 6.36 14.88 10.89
CA ARG A 152 5.42 15.97 11.14
C ARG A 152 5.63 16.62 12.51
N ALA A 153 5.76 15.82 13.57
CA ALA A 153 6.04 16.33 14.91
C ALA A 153 7.35 17.15 14.98
N VAL A 154 8.40 16.70 14.30
CA VAL A 154 9.71 17.38 14.28
C VAL A 154 9.67 18.68 13.46
N LEU A 155 8.97 18.68 12.32
CA LEU A 155 8.88 19.83 11.43
C LEU A 155 7.98 20.94 11.98
N GLU A 156 6.95 20.57 12.73
CA GLU A 156 5.98 21.50 13.32
C GLU A 156 6.52 22.19 14.58
N ASP A 157 7.40 21.54 15.34
CA ASP A 157 8.00 22.15 16.53
C ASP A 157 8.89 23.35 16.17
N PRO A 158 8.54 24.59 16.60
CA PRO A 158 9.35 25.78 16.31
C PRO A 158 10.71 25.77 17.03
N LYS A 159 10.86 24.99 18.12
CA LYS A 159 12.10 24.89 18.88
C LYS A 159 13.12 23.98 18.22
N SER A 160 12.66 23.02 17.42
CA SER A 160 13.53 22.13 16.66
C SER A 160 14.41 22.91 15.67
N ASP A 161 15.66 22.48 15.52
CA ASP A 161 16.57 22.96 14.47
C ASP A 161 16.10 22.54 13.08
N LEU A 162 15.28 21.48 13.02
CA LEU A 162 14.70 20.92 11.81
C LEU A 162 13.30 21.47 11.51
N SER A 163 12.86 22.54 12.21
CA SER A 163 11.57 23.16 11.93
C SER A 163 11.46 23.59 10.47
N LEU A 164 10.31 23.35 9.85
CA LEU A 164 10.11 23.60 8.42
C LEU A 164 10.39 25.08 8.04
N LYS A 165 10.05 26.02 8.92
CA LYS A 165 10.29 27.46 8.72
C LYS A 165 11.77 27.82 8.61
N LYS A 166 12.65 27.06 9.28
CA LYS A 166 14.11 27.27 9.27
C LYS A 166 14.77 26.49 8.14
N LEU A 167 14.22 25.33 7.82
CA LEU A 167 14.83 24.35 6.94
C LEU A 167 14.44 24.55 5.48
N CYS A 168 13.25 25.08 5.21
CA CYS A 168 12.76 25.31 3.86
C CYS A 168 13.31 26.61 3.25
N ASP A 169 13.93 26.50 2.08
CA ASP A 169 14.42 27.61 1.26
C ASP A 169 13.64 27.76 -0.07
N CYS A 170 12.58 26.96 -0.28
CA CYS A 170 11.84 26.92 -1.56
C CYS A 170 11.28 28.29 -1.98
N ALA A 171 10.82 29.11 -1.02
CA ALA A 171 10.32 30.45 -1.30
C ALA A 171 11.42 31.42 -1.76
N LYS A 172 12.68 31.22 -1.33
CA LYS A 172 13.82 32.08 -1.71
C LYS A 172 14.33 31.76 -3.10
N ASN A 173 14.24 30.49 -3.51
CA ASN A 173 14.60 30.05 -4.86
C ASN A 173 13.51 30.34 -5.91
N MET A 174 12.41 31.02 -5.55
CA MET A 174 11.38 31.46 -6.51
C MET A 174 11.69 32.82 -7.16
N GLU A 175 12.59 33.63 -6.60
CA GLU A 175 12.95 34.94 -7.18
C GLU A 175 14.07 34.84 -8.24
N VAL A 176 14.67 33.66 -8.43
CA VAL A 176 15.71 33.42 -9.43
C VAL A 176 15.39 32.12 -10.16
N ASP A 177 14.55 32.21 -11.20
CA ASP A 177 14.87 31.64 -12.53
C ASP A 177 13.72 31.83 -13.54
N PRO A 178 13.95 32.51 -14.68
CA PRO A 178 13.46 32.04 -15.96
C PRO A 178 14.35 30.86 -16.41
N SER A 179 13.83 29.63 -16.29
CA SER A 179 14.38 28.42 -16.90
C SER A 179 14.62 28.62 -18.42
N PRO A 180 15.53 27.89 -19.13
CA PRO A 180 16.06 26.56 -18.79
C PRO A 180 17.56 26.32 -19.07
N ALA A 181 18.21 25.45 -18.28
CA ALA A 181 19.16 24.47 -18.77
C ALA A 181 19.67 23.58 -17.62
N ALA A 182 19.54 22.27 -17.80
CA ALA A 182 20.33 21.30 -17.09
C ALA A 182 21.82 21.60 -17.33
N THR A 183 22.59 21.72 -16.25
CA THR A 183 24.05 21.60 -16.31
C THR A 183 24.49 20.84 -15.07
N MET A 184 24.61 19.52 -15.23
CA MET A 184 25.40 18.71 -14.29
C MET A 184 26.86 19.00 -14.59
N ALA A 185 27.51 19.74 -13.70
CA ALA A 185 28.96 19.86 -13.65
C ALA A 185 29.47 18.98 -12.50
N ASP A 186 29.88 17.78 -12.90
CA ASP A 186 31.09 17.06 -12.51
C ASP A 186 31.99 17.72 -11.45
N VAL A 187 32.09 17.09 -10.27
CA VAL A 187 33.30 17.11 -9.45
C VAL A 187 33.63 15.67 -9.09
N GLY A 188 34.60 15.13 -9.83
CA GLY A 188 35.15 13.80 -9.63
C GLY A 188 35.82 13.63 -8.28
N THR A 189 35.61 12.46 -7.71
CA THR A 189 36.66 11.75 -6.96
C THR A 189 36.51 10.26 -7.28
N GLU A 190 37.46 9.76 -8.07
CA GLU A 190 37.79 8.35 -8.26
C GLU A 190 38.03 7.68 -6.87
N GLU A 191 37.74 6.43 -6.54
CA GLU A 191 37.52 5.21 -7.32
C GLU A 191 36.87 4.13 -6.41
N LYS A 192 36.08 3.22 -7.04
CA LYS A 192 35.80 1.80 -6.68
C LYS A 192 34.87 1.44 -5.52
N GLY A 193 33.61 1.17 -5.90
CA GLY A 193 32.71 0.23 -5.22
C GLY A 193 31.30 0.30 -5.78
N LYS A 194 30.99 -0.52 -6.81
CA LYS A 194 29.69 -0.57 -7.52
C LYS A 194 28.49 -0.62 -6.55
N ALA A 195 27.68 0.43 -6.53
CA ALA A 195 26.31 0.41 -6.01
C ALA A 195 25.35 0.58 -7.20
N GLU A 196 24.55 -0.45 -7.45
CA GLU A 196 23.47 -0.43 -8.43
C GLU A 196 22.51 0.72 -8.11
N LEU A 197 22.25 1.55 -9.11
CA LEU A 197 21.26 2.61 -9.05
C LEU A 197 19.88 1.94 -8.89
N GLN A 198 19.35 1.90 -7.67
CA GLN A 198 18.00 1.40 -7.43
C GLN A 198 16.98 2.29 -8.13
N LEU A 199 16.33 1.77 -9.18
CA LEU A 199 15.15 2.38 -9.77
C LEU A 199 14.04 2.40 -8.73
N THR A 200 13.56 3.59 -8.39
CA THR A 200 12.44 3.77 -7.47
C THR A 200 11.16 4.06 -8.25
N ASP A 201 10.05 3.56 -7.71
CA ASP A 201 8.66 3.64 -8.18
C ASP A 201 8.00 5.01 -7.91
N GLU A 202 8.79 6.05 -7.61
CA GLU A 202 8.26 7.36 -7.20
C GLU A 202 8.54 8.48 -8.21
N THR A 203 9.15 8.17 -9.35
CA THR A 203 9.34 9.10 -10.48
C THR A 203 8.73 8.56 -11.76
N GLU A 204 8.24 9.43 -12.63
CA GLU A 204 7.67 9.09 -13.94
C GLU A 204 8.65 8.26 -14.79
N GLU A 205 9.95 8.58 -14.71
CA GLU A 205 11.03 7.83 -15.35
C GLU A 205 11.23 6.43 -14.77
N GLY A 206 10.99 6.25 -13.47
CA GLY A 206 11.04 4.95 -12.79
C GLY A 206 9.93 4.02 -13.27
N PHE A 207 8.71 4.55 -13.41
CA PHE A 207 7.58 3.80 -13.99
C PHE A 207 7.83 3.40 -15.43
N ALA A 208 8.35 4.30 -16.26
CA ALA A 208 8.64 4.02 -17.67
C ALA A 208 9.67 2.87 -17.80
N LYS A 209 10.73 2.90 -17.01
CA LYS A 209 11.76 1.85 -17.04
C LYS A 209 11.28 0.52 -16.45
N LEU A 210 10.47 0.54 -15.39
CA LEU A 210 9.85 -0.67 -14.84
C LEU A 210 8.88 -1.32 -15.83
N ALA A 211 8.12 -0.51 -16.57
CA ALA A 211 7.23 -1.00 -17.63
C ALA A 211 8.01 -1.62 -18.80
N ASP A 212 9.14 -1.01 -19.19
CA ASP A 212 10.02 -1.55 -20.23
C ASP A 212 10.74 -2.83 -19.78
N GLN A 213 11.12 -2.91 -18.49
CA GLN A 213 11.69 -4.12 -17.89
C GLN A 213 10.67 -5.26 -17.91
N ALA A 214 9.44 -5.01 -17.43
CA ALA A 214 8.37 -6.00 -17.43
C ALA A 214 8.00 -6.49 -18.85
N ARG A 215 8.06 -5.60 -19.86
CA ARG A 215 7.85 -5.98 -21.27
C ARG A 215 8.97 -6.89 -21.79
N LYS A 216 10.21 -6.66 -21.40
CA LYS A 216 11.35 -7.51 -21.78
C LYS A 216 11.27 -8.87 -21.10
N ASP A 217 10.99 -8.90 -19.80
CA ASP A 217 10.85 -10.14 -19.04
C ASP A 217 9.72 -11.02 -19.62
N PHE A 218 8.60 -10.42 -20.01
CA PHE A 218 7.50 -11.13 -20.67
C PHE A 218 7.89 -11.68 -22.05
N ARG A 219 8.69 -10.94 -22.82
CA ARG A 219 9.17 -11.35 -24.13
C ARG A 219 10.17 -12.50 -24.03
N ASP A 220 11.04 -12.48 -23.04
CA ASP A 220 12.06 -13.51 -22.83
C ASP A 220 11.44 -14.83 -22.36
N LEU A 221 10.35 -14.77 -21.57
CA LEU A 221 9.53 -15.95 -21.22
C LEU A 221 8.84 -16.57 -22.45
N ALA A 222 8.42 -15.76 -23.42
CA ALA A 222 7.79 -16.23 -24.65
C ALA A 222 8.79 -16.87 -25.65
N VAL A 223 10.08 -16.53 -25.56
CA VAL A 223 11.15 -17.07 -26.42
C VAL A 223 11.80 -18.32 -25.82
N ALA A 224 11.74 -18.50 -24.50
CA ALA A 224 12.32 -19.65 -23.81
C ALA A 224 11.46 -20.94 -23.85
N SER A 225 10.23 -20.90 -24.37
CA SER A 225 9.43 -22.10 -24.57
C SER A 225 9.80 -22.79 -25.90
N PRO A 226 10.33 -24.04 -25.89
CA PRO A 226 10.46 -24.81 -27.11
C PRO A 226 9.07 -25.11 -27.67
N SER A 227 8.92 -24.93 -28.98
CA SER A 227 7.69 -25.16 -29.74
C SER A 227 7.04 -26.50 -29.39
N ARG A 228 5.94 -26.46 -28.62
CA ARG A 228 4.94 -27.53 -28.65
C ARG A 228 4.16 -27.36 -29.95
N THR A 229 4.21 -28.38 -30.80
CA THR A 229 3.37 -28.51 -31.99
C THR A 229 1.90 -28.36 -31.60
N PRO A 230 1.10 -27.56 -32.31
CA PRO A 230 -0.33 -27.41 -32.06
C PRO A 230 -1.07 -28.62 -32.63
N MET A 231 -1.10 -29.75 -31.92
CA MET A 231 -1.95 -30.88 -32.32
C MET A 231 -2.33 -31.88 -31.22
N GLU A 232 -2.35 -31.52 -29.93
CA GLU A 232 -2.74 -32.47 -28.86
C GLU A 232 -3.56 -31.84 -27.71
N ASP A 233 -4.44 -30.88 -27.99
CA ASP A 233 -5.29 -30.27 -26.94
C ASP A 233 -6.81 -30.33 -27.24
N TYR A 234 -7.23 -31.23 -28.13
CA TYR A 234 -8.63 -31.40 -28.52
C TYR A 234 -9.28 -32.69 -28.01
N THR A 235 -8.59 -33.47 -27.17
CA THR A 235 -9.09 -34.78 -26.73
C THR A 235 -9.87 -34.77 -25.42
N ASP A 236 -9.73 -33.73 -24.58
CA ASP A 236 -10.41 -33.68 -23.28
C ASP A 236 -11.81 -33.04 -23.34
N GLU A 237 -12.04 -31.99 -24.15
CA GLU A 237 -13.37 -31.36 -24.24
C GLU A 237 -14.40 -32.27 -24.95
N LEU A 238 -13.99 -33.03 -25.97
CA LEU A 238 -14.84 -34.00 -26.67
C LEU A 238 -15.21 -35.21 -25.80
N ALA A 239 -14.35 -35.60 -24.86
CA ALA A 239 -14.65 -36.67 -23.91
C ALA A 239 -15.70 -36.25 -22.87
N VAL A 240 -15.67 -34.98 -22.45
CA VAL A 240 -16.64 -34.41 -21.51
C VAL A 240 -18.01 -34.21 -22.18
N GLU A 241 -18.06 -33.78 -23.44
CA GLU A 241 -19.32 -33.67 -24.20
C GLU A 241 -19.96 -35.04 -24.48
N GLN A 242 -19.16 -36.07 -24.79
CA GLN A 242 -19.69 -37.42 -24.99
C GLN A 242 -20.20 -38.08 -23.69
N MET A 243 -19.60 -37.76 -22.53
CA MET A 243 -20.13 -38.24 -21.24
C MET A 243 -21.44 -37.55 -20.85
N LEU A 244 -21.63 -36.28 -21.21
CA LEU A 244 -22.87 -35.54 -20.91
C LEU A 244 -24.04 -35.97 -21.79
N LEU A 245 -23.79 -36.40 -23.03
CA LEU A 245 -24.85 -36.87 -23.93
C LEU A 245 -25.38 -38.27 -23.59
N LEU A 246 -24.55 -39.14 -22.99
CA LEU A 246 -24.95 -40.49 -22.57
C LEU A 246 -25.76 -40.52 -21.27
N SER A 247 -25.85 -39.41 -20.53
CA SER A 247 -26.66 -39.30 -19.30
C SER A 247 -28.07 -38.74 -19.52
N SER A 248 -28.48 -38.54 -20.78
CA SER A 248 -29.76 -37.91 -21.13
C SER A 248 -30.85 -38.87 -21.63
N ASP A 249 -30.55 -40.16 -21.74
CA ASP A 249 -31.52 -41.20 -22.11
C ASP A 249 -31.69 -42.20 -20.95
N ASP A 250 -32.47 -41.81 -19.93
CA ASP A 250 -33.26 -42.68 -19.05
C ASP A 250 -34.36 -41.87 -18.32
#